data_AF-A0A9D7XTP3-F1
#
_entry.id   AF-A0A9D7XTP3-F1
#
_cell.length_a   1.000
_cell.length_b   1.000
_cell.length_c   1.000
_cell.angle_alpha   90.00
_cell.angle_beta   90.00
_cell.angle_gamma   90.00
#
_symmetry.space_group_name_H-M   'P 1'
#
loop_
_entity.id
_entity.type
_entity.pdbx_description
1 polymer ?
#
loop_
_entity_poly.entity_id
_entity_poly.type
_entity_poly.pdbx_seq_one_letter_code
_entity_poly.pdbx_strand_id
1 'polypeptide(L)'
;MTTRLPLRVEPLPGEWWRSYIVRVADIYGVQPLSVLERVHGIARVDRRHFRWSGIALSEAAARDAGRVVNLEPVEIQAMQLSAFHGSALNFACRSFDHFNPANASALSRLPLTAVGPLVKATSDRLCPGCVEGAPGYRASSWRLQVHVVCTQHRTPLTVHADSAEDSAIDDAVCDSQDEVLRRLGPTEENAAFFNELHDQLNSAMGLRRRNPERQVHRPPEQVLEEFRRSVAKTLAHGYPDYQGFGDWPVPRAIRHLRPAHMLACPNPPLHSFPHLLPTYLFVPGLSDLLHRAQIRQARAIAAVGARMCATGNPLQVARELLPTRRRRATAQLFLTHLIELEREGRAEEFWRHCAAAAAELLHDDVDYRHREQVCHDEDAYLAATAAEPSAYVRTVRTWLVDQWACTYTSSNVRPSVRDGTIEHFDRDHGPGMRAALDRHLLWVAA
;
A
#
# COMPACT_ATOMS: atom_id res chain seq x y z
N MET A 1 -50.87 12.02 26.62
CA MET A 1 -50.12 12.99 25.81
C MET A 1 -48.68 12.50 25.71
N THR A 2 -48.27 11.94 24.58
CA THR A 2 -46.88 11.48 24.36
C THR A 2 -46.14 12.55 23.57
N THR A 3 -45.48 13.46 24.27
CA THR A 3 -44.54 14.42 23.70
C THR A 3 -43.41 13.64 23.02
N ARG A 4 -43.55 13.39 21.71
CA ARG A 4 -42.53 12.76 20.86
C ARG A 4 -41.50 13.82 20.45
N LEU A 5 -40.82 14.44 21.42
CA LEU A 5 -39.61 15.20 21.11
C LEU A 5 -38.57 14.21 20.57
N PRO A 6 -37.83 14.55 19.51
CA PRO A 6 -36.81 13.67 18.99
C PRO A 6 -35.69 13.50 20.02
N LEU A 7 -35.13 12.30 20.08
CA LEU A 7 -34.15 11.89 21.10
C LEU A 7 -32.79 12.51 20.78
N ARG A 8 -32.50 13.75 21.21
CA ARG A 8 -31.18 14.34 20.97
C ARG A 8 -30.24 14.08 22.14
N VAL A 9 -29.19 13.33 21.86
CA VAL A 9 -27.98 13.23 22.69
C VAL A 9 -26.82 13.69 21.81
N GLU A 10 -25.87 14.45 22.34
CA GLU A 10 -24.72 14.85 21.52
C GLU A 10 -23.80 13.65 21.27
N PRO A 11 -23.45 13.36 20.00
CA PRO A 11 -22.46 12.35 19.66
C PRO A 11 -21.11 12.68 20.32
N LEU A 12 -20.43 11.67 20.84
CA LEU A 12 -19.07 11.82 21.32
C LEU A 12 -18.06 11.70 20.16
N PRO A 13 -16.87 12.30 20.26
CA PRO A 13 -15.85 12.18 19.24
C PRO A 13 -15.49 10.71 18.94
N GLY A 14 -15.56 10.35 17.65
CA GLY A 14 -15.28 9.00 17.17
C GLY A 14 -16.24 7.92 17.68
N GLU A 15 -17.38 8.30 18.27
CA GLU A 15 -18.36 7.37 18.81
C GLU A 15 -18.88 6.40 17.75
N TRP A 16 -19.15 5.18 18.17
CA TRP A 16 -19.77 4.17 17.33
C TRP A 16 -21.29 4.26 17.42
N TRP A 17 -21.99 4.08 16.29
CA TRP A 17 -23.45 4.25 16.24
C TRP A 17 -24.21 3.38 17.25
N ARG A 18 -23.76 2.14 17.45
CA ARG A 18 -24.35 1.26 18.46
C ARG A 18 -24.16 1.82 19.88
N SER A 19 -23.02 2.42 20.16
CA SER A 19 -22.73 3.06 21.44
C SER A 19 -23.61 4.30 21.66
N TYR A 20 -23.79 5.11 20.62
CA TYR A 20 -24.73 6.22 20.63
C TYR A 20 -26.16 5.75 20.98
N ILE A 21 -26.66 4.70 20.32
CA ILE A 21 -27.98 4.12 20.58
C ILE A 21 -28.11 3.63 22.04
N VAL A 22 -27.06 3.03 22.60
CA VAL A 22 -27.04 2.60 24.02
C VAL A 22 -27.10 3.81 24.95
N ARG A 23 -26.30 4.85 24.70
CA ARG A 23 -26.33 6.08 25.52
C ARG A 23 -27.67 6.79 25.46
N VAL A 24 -28.29 6.86 24.28
CA VAL A 24 -29.67 7.36 24.15
C VAL A 24 -30.63 6.52 24.98
N ALA A 25 -30.53 5.19 24.90
CA ALA A 25 -31.41 4.32 25.67
C ALA A 25 -31.25 4.52 27.19
N ASP A 26 -30.02 4.64 27.68
CA ASP A 26 -29.71 4.87 29.09
C ASP A 26 -30.24 6.23 29.57
N ILE A 27 -30.01 7.31 28.82
CA ILE A 27 -30.48 8.67 29.16
C ILE A 27 -32.00 8.75 29.27
N TYR A 28 -32.70 8.04 28.39
CA TYR A 28 -34.16 8.06 28.34
C TYR A 28 -34.82 6.89 29.12
N GLY A 29 -34.03 6.05 29.80
CA GLY A 29 -34.55 4.94 30.62
C GLY A 29 -35.29 3.86 29.82
N VAL A 30 -34.89 3.60 28.57
CA VAL A 30 -35.51 2.62 27.67
C VAL A 30 -34.53 1.52 27.27
N GLN A 31 -35.02 0.45 26.64
CA GLN A 31 -34.15 -0.62 26.15
C GLN A 31 -33.46 -0.21 24.83
N PRO A 32 -32.14 -0.48 24.64
CA PRO A 32 -31.43 -0.17 23.40
C PRO A 32 -32.07 -0.75 22.13
N LEU A 33 -32.65 -1.94 22.23
CA LEU A 33 -33.35 -2.56 21.10
C LEU A 33 -34.60 -1.77 20.70
N SER A 34 -35.32 -1.18 21.65
CA SER A 34 -36.50 -0.34 21.37
C SER A 34 -36.13 0.96 20.67
N VAL A 35 -34.96 1.53 20.99
CA VAL A 35 -34.42 2.68 20.26
C VAL A 35 -34.08 2.26 18.82
N LEU A 36 -33.43 1.11 18.64
CA LEU A 36 -33.07 0.58 17.32
C LEU A 36 -34.30 0.30 16.44
N GLU A 37 -35.35 -0.30 17.01
CA GLU A 37 -36.65 -0.55 16.35
C GLU A 37 -37.23 0.75 15.79
N ARG A 38 -37.24 1.81 16.61
CA ARG A 38 -37.78 3.11 16.24
C ARG A 38 -36.93 3.81 15.18
N VAL A 39 -35.60 3.80 15.36
CA VAL A 39 -34.64 4.49 14.49
C VAL A 39 -34.61 3.88 13.09
N HIS A 40 -34.71 2.56 12.97
CA HIS A 40 -34.64 1.87 11.68
C HIS A 40 -36.01 1.43 11.15
N GLY A 41 -37.11 1.73 11.85
CA GLY A 41 -38.46 1.34 11.44
C GLY A 41 -38.70 -0.17 11.40
N ILE A 42 -38.00 -0.93 12.26
CA ILE A 42 -38.01 -2.39 12.26
C ILE A 42 -39.02 -2.87 13.30
N ALA A 43 -39.99 -3.69 12.88
CA ALA A 43 -41.06 -4.17 13.76
C ALA A 43 -40.59 -5.10 14.88
N ARG A 44 -39.47 -5.82 14.67
CA ARG A 44 -38.85 -6.69 15.67
C ARG A 44 -37.35 -6.78 15.44
N VAL A 45 -36.58 -6.35 16.43
CA VAL A 45 -35.12 -6.42 16.39
C VAL A 45 -34.63 -7.67 17.12
N ASP A 46 -33.56 -8.28 16.60
CA ASP A 46 -32.80 -9.32 17.30
C ASP A 46 -31.33 -8.91 17.52
N ARG A 47 -30.54 -9.78 18.16
CA ARG A 47 -29.11 -9.52 18.42
C ARG A 47 -28.29 -9.30 17.15
N ARG A 48 -28.71 -9.82 15.99
CA ARG A 48 -27.97 -9.68 14.72
C ARG A 48 -28.09 -8.25 14.20
N HIS A 49 -29.29 -7.69 14.22
CA HIS A 49 -29.52 -6.28 13.86
C HIS A 49 -28.63 -5.35 14.68
N PHE A 50 -28.54 -5.61 15.98
CA PHE A 50 -27.67 -4.85 16.88
C PHE A 50 -26.17 -5.04 16.57
N ARG A 51 -25.74 -6.25 16.17
CA ARG A 51 -24.36 -6.55 15.74
C ARG A 51 -23.95 -5.81 14.47
N TRP A 52 -24.88 -5.62 13.53
CA TRP A 52 -24.67 -4.94 12.26
C TRP A 52 -24.93 -3.43 12.33
N SER A 53 -25.48 -2.95 13.45
CA SER A 53 -25.61 -1.53 13.74
C SER A 53 -24.23 -0.88 13.84
N GLY A 54 -24.01 0.21 13.10
CA GLY A 54 -22.73 0.91 13.08
C GLY A 54 -21.72 0.36 12.07
N ILE A 55 -22.13 -0.50 11.13
CA ILE A 55 -21.25 -1.00 10.06
C ILE A 55 -21.28 -0.06 8.85
N ALA A 56 -22.44 0.13 8.24
CA ALA A 56 -22.66 1.09 7.17
C ALA A 56 -24.14 1.47 7.11
N LEU A 57 -24.41 2.68 6.64
CA LEU A 57 -25.77 3.20 6.46
C LEU A 57 -25.79 4.08 5.21
N SER A 58 -26.75 3.87 4.31
CA SER A 58 -26.95 4.78 3.17
C SER A 58 -27.44 6.14 3.65
N GLU A 59 -27.25 7.17 2.83
CA GLU A 59 -27.66 8.54 3.18
C GLU A 59 -29.17 8.64 3.45
N ALA A 60 -29.99 7.92 2.69
CA ALA A 60 -31.44 7.86 2.90
C ALA A 60 -31.78 7.27 4.27
N ALA A 61 -31.16 6.14 4.62
CA ALA A 61 -31.37 5.50 5.92
C ALA A 61 -30.81 6.34 7.08
N ALA A 62 -29.70 7.06 6.87
CA ALA A 62 -29.17 8.02 7.85
C ALA A 62 -30.12 9.19 8.08
N ARG A 63 -30.74 9.71 7.02
CA ARG A 63 -31.77 10.76 7.12
C ARG A 63 -32.99 10.31 7.89
N ASP A 64 -33.47 9.09 7.65
CA ASP A 64 -34.63 8.55 8.37
C ASP A 64 -34.32 8.31 9.85
N ALA A 65 -33.14 7.76 10.16
CA ALA A 65 -32.65 7.64 11.53
C ALA A 65 -32.50 9.02 12.22
N GLY A 66 -31.95 10.00 11.51
CA GLY A 66 -31.72 11.36 11.96
C GLY A 66 -33.01 12.08 12.39
N ARG A 67 -34.13 11.83 11.72
CA ARG A 67 -35.45 12.36 12.13
C ARG A 67 -35.89 11.87 13.53
N VAL A 68 -35.44 10.69 13.95
CA VAL A 68 -35.80 10.11 15.25
C VAL A 68 -34.92 10.66 16.38
N VAL A 69 -33.61 10.78 16.11
CA VAL A 69 -32.60 11.18 17.11
C VAL A 69 -32.14 12.63 16.97
N ASN A 70 -32.78 13.41 16.10
CA ASN A 70 -32.44 14.80 15.81
C ASN A 70 -30.96 15.02 15.44
N LEU A 71 -30.41 14.18 14.57
CA LEU A 71 -29.04 14.30 14.06
C LEU A 71 -29.06 14.47 12.53
N GLU A 72 -28.06 15.17 12.02
CA GLU A 72 -27.80 15.25 10.59
C GLU A 72 -27.29 13.91 10.04
N PRO A 73 -27.59 13.56 8.78
CA PRO A 73 -27.12 12.32 8.17
C PRO A 73 -25.60 12.12 8.27
N VAL A 74 -24.83 13.20 8.14
CA VAL A 74 -23.36 13.17 8.22
C VAL A 74 -22.85 12.78 9.61
N GLU A 75 -23.52 13.22 10.67
CA GLU A 75 -23.18 12.85 12.06
C GLU A 75 -23.40 11.35 12.27
N ILE A 76 -24.49 10.81 11.74
CA ILE A 76 -24.80 9.37 11.81
C ILE A 76 -23.82 8.55 10.98
N GLN A 77 -23.45 9.03 9.79
CA GLN A 77 -22.49 8.37 8.91
C GLN A 77 -21.07 8.34 9.50
N ALA A 78 -20.66 9.40 10.21
CA ALA A 78 -19.37 9.46 10.91
C ALA A 78 -19.25 8.40 12.02
N MET A 79 -20.38 7.95 12.59
CA MET A 79 -20.43 6.91 13.61
C MET A 79 -20.46 5.47 13.04
N GLN A 80 -20.35 5.30 11.71
CA GLN A 80 -20.31 3.99 11.03
C GLN A 80 -18.87 3.56 10.72
N LEU A 81 -18.62 2.26 10.63
CA LEU A 81 -17.34 1.74 10.13
C LEU A 81 -17.08 2.09 8.66
N SER A 82 -18.12 2.35 7.86
CA SER A 82 -17.96 2.84 6.49
C SER A 82 -17.20 4.16 6.38
N ALA A 83 -17.04 4.92 7.47
CA ALA A 83 -16.14 6.07 7.53
C ALA A 83 -14.67 5.71 7.23
N PHE A 84 -14.27 4.45 7.45
CA PHE A 84 -12.93 3.92 7.13
C PHE A 84 -12.88 3.19 5.77
N HIS A 85 -13.93 3.32 4.95
CA HIS A 85 -13.94 2.73 3.62
C HIS A 85 -12.97 3.47 2.70
N GLY A 86 -12.06 2.73 2.06
CA GLY A 86 -11.00 3.31 1.23
C GLY A 86 -9.68 3.49 1.98
N SER A 87 -9.59 3.03 3.22
CA SER A 87 -8.35 2.91 4.00
C SER A 87 -8.26 1.55 4.69
N ALA A 88 -8.62 1.47 5.98
CA ALA A 88 -8.59 0.25 6.78
C ALA A 88 -9.62 -0.78 6.33
N LEU A 89 -10.70 -0.34 5.68
CA LEU A 89 -11.79 -1.20 5.23
C LEU A 89 -12.05 -1.06 3.73
N ASN A 90 -12.44 -2.17 3.11
CA ASN A 90 -12.86 -2.21 1.71
C ASN A 90 -14.14 -3.05 1.58
N PHE A 91 -15.24 -2.40 1.22
CA PHE A 91 -16.56 -3.02 1.09
C PHE A 91 -16.77 -3.75 -0.26
N ALA A 92 -15.71 -4.00 -1.04
CA ALA A 92 -15.69 -4.83 -2.25
C ALA A 92 -16.82 -4.51 -3.25
N CYS A 93 -17.13 -3.23 -3.42
CA CYS A 93 -18.21 -2.72 -4.29
C CYS A 93 -19.63 -3.20 -3.92
N ARG A 94 -19.85 -3.68 -2.69
CA ARG A 94 -21.21 -3.98 -2.19
C ARG A 94 -21.91 -2.67 -1.85
N SER A 95 -23.19 -2.55 -2.21
CA SER A 95 -24.03 -1.46 -1.69
C SER A 95 -24.02 -1.48 -0.16
N PHE A 96 -23.88 -0.31 0.46
CA PHE A 96 -24.00 -0.13 1.91
C PHE A 96 -25.36 -0.59 2.43
N ASP A 97 -26.40 -0.61 1.60
CA ASP A 97 -27.73 -1.12 1.97
C ASP A 97 -27.73 -2.62 2.32
N HIS A 98 -26.73 -3.38 1.89
CA HIS A 98 -26.58 -4.78 2.34
C HIS A 98 -26.25 -4.88 3.83
N PHE A 99 -25.61 -3.86 4.40
CA PHE A 99 -25.20 -3.80 5.80
C PHE A 99 -26.16 -2.99 6.66
N ASN A 100 -27.19 -2.37 6.06
CA ASN A 100 -28.20 -1.61 6.77
C ASN A 100 -28.94 -2.54 7.75
N PRO A 101 -29.00 -2.21 9.05
CA PRO A 101 -29.75 -2.97 10.04
C PRO A 101 -31.21 -3.21 9.65
N ALA A 102 -31.85 -2.30 8.91
CA ALA A 102 -33.23 -2.46 8.44
C ALA A 102 -33.43 -3.59 7.42
N ASN A 103 -32.36 -4.07 6.78
CA ASN A 103 -32.43 -5.07 5.72
C ASN A 103 -32.21 -6.50 6.26
N ALA A 104 -33.16 -7.01 7.05
CA ALA A 104 -33.05 -8.29 7.76
C ALA A 104 -32.70 -9.49 6.87
N SER A 105 -33.17 -9.51 5.61
CA SER A 105 -32.90 -10.60 4.66
C SER A 105 -31.43 -10.62 4.22
N ALA A 106 -30.80 -9.46 3.99
CA ALA A 106 -29.39 -9.35 3.63
C ALA A 106 -28.46 -9.77 4.77
N LEU A 107 -28.79 -9.38 6.01
CA LEU A 107 -27.95 -9.68 7.19
C LEU A 107 -27.78 -11.18 7.47
N SER A 108 -28.78 -12.00 7.11
CA SER A 108 -28.75 -13.45 7.31
C SER A 108 -27.67 -14.18 6.50
N ARG A 109 -27.13 -13.54 5.45
CA ARG A 109 -26.20 -14.14 4.48
C ARG A 109 -24.79 -13.56 4.53
N LEU A 110 -24.54 -12.55 5.37
CA LEU A 110 -23.26 -11.85 5.41
C LEU A 110 -22.31 -12.48 6.43
N PRO A 111 -21.17 -13.06 6.03
CA PRO A 111 -20.09 -13.31 6.96
C PRO A 111 -19.45 -11.97 7.35
N LEU A 112 -19.01 -11.80 8.59
CA LEU A 112 -18.38 -10.54 9.03
C LEU A 112 -17.04 -10.24 8.35
N THR A 113 -16.42 -11.25 7.74
CA THR A 113 -15.29 -11.07 6.83
C THR A 113 -15.65 -10.22 5.61
N ALA A 114 -16.94 -10.04 5.29
CA ALA A 114 -17.43 -9.18 4.20
C ALA A 114 -17.23 -7.68 4.44
N VAL A 115 -16.93 -7.24 5.67
CA VAL A 115 -16.64 -5.82 6.00
C VAL A 115 -15.14 -5.50 5.79
N GLY A 116 -14.28 -6.52 5.85
CA GLY A 116 -12.84 -6.39 5.70
C GLY A 116 -12.08 -7.27 6.69
N PRO A 117 -10.82 -7.62 6.39
CA PRO A 117 -10.06 -8.56 7.20
C PRO A 117 -9.64 -7.99 8.57
N LEU A 118 -9.67 -6.66 8.70
CA LEU A 118 -9.29 -5.94 9.91
C LEU A 118 -10.45 -5.72 10.89
N VAL A 119 -11.68 -6.20 10.64
CA VAL A 119 -12.78 -6.03 11.60
C VAL A 119 -12.82 -7.18 12.60
N LYS A 120 -12.94 -6.86 13.90
CA LYS A 120 -13.16 -7.87 14.96
C LYS A 120 -14.63 -8.25 15.01
N ALA A 121 -14.93 -9.52 14.78
CA ALA A 121 -16.30 -9.98 14.53
C ALA A 121 -17.11 -10.31 15.80
N THR A 122 -16.45 -10.61 16.91
CA THR A 122 -17.05 -11.42 17.99
C THR A 122 -17.36 -10.65 19.26
N SER A 123 -16.64 -9.57 19.55
CA SER A 123 -16.87 -8.78 20.76
C SER A 123 -16.52 -7.31 20.56
N ASP A 124 -17.27 -6.44 21.24
CA ASP A 124 -16.93 -5.02 21.33
C ASP A 124 -15.84 -4.86 22.37
N ARG A 125 -14.81 -4.10 22.00
CA ARG A 125 -13.74 -3.76 22.92
C ARG A 125 -14.02 -2.42 23.58
N LEU A 126 -13.43 -2.21 24.75
CA LEU A 126 -13.59 -1.02 25.54
C LEU A 126 -12.28 -0.62 26.22
N CYS A 127 -12.20 0.64 26.63
CA CYS A 127 -11.24 1.12 27.60
C CYS A 127 -12.00 1.45 28.90
N PRO A 128 -11.61 0.90 30.07
CA PRO A 128 -12.29 1.18 31.33
C PRO A 128 -12.38 2.66 31.66
N GLY A 129 -11.27 3.42 31.54
CA GLY A 129 -11.25 4.85 31.83
C GLY A 129 -12.18 5.68 30.94
N CYS A 130 -12.25 5.37 29.64
CA CYS A 130 -13.21 6.01 28.75
C CYS A 130 -14.67 5.71 29.14
N VAL A 131 -14.95 4.49 29.59
CA VAL A 131 -16.31 4.06 29.98
C VAL A 131 -16.72 4.64 31.33
N GLU A 132 -15.77 4.81 32.25
CA GLU A 132 -16.01 5.50 33.52
C GLU A 132 -16.38 6.98 33.29
N GLY A 133 -15.63 7.67 32.41
CA GLY A 133 -15.94 9.06 32.06
C GLY A 133 -17.21 9.23 31.22
N ALA A 134 -17.57 8.24 30.40
CA ALA A 134 -18.77 8.24 29.58
C ALA A 134 -19.38 6.83 29.50
N PRO A 135 -20.32 6.49 30.40
CA PRO A 135 -20.99 5.19 30.38
C PRO A 135 -21.59 4.87 29.01
N GLY A 136 -21.38 3.63 28.55
CA GLY A 136 -21.85 3.17 27.24
C GLY A 136 -20.99 3.61 26.04
N TYR A 137 -20.00 4.51 26.19
CA TYR A 137 -19.14 4.98 25.10
C TYR A 137 -18.28 3.85 24.50
N ARG A 138 -18.25 3.77 23.18
CA ARG A 138 -17.32 2.94 22.40
C ARG A 138 -16.90 3.72 21.16
N ALA A 139 -15.60 3.79 20.89
CA ALA A 139 -15.12 4.36 19.63
C ALA A 139 -15.37 3.38 18.47
N SER A 140 -15.73 3.90 17.29
CA SER A 140 -15.93 3.10 16.07
C SER A 140 -14.65 2.37 15.68
N SER A 141 -13.49 3.02 15.81
CA SER A 141 -12.17 2.45 15.51
C SER A 141 -11.79 1.27 16.42
N TRP A 142 -12.39 1.12 17.61
CA TRP A 142 -12.18 -0.05 18.48
C TRP A 142 -12.73 -1.35 17.90
N ARG A 143 -13.44 -1.30 16.78
CA ARG A 143 -13.83 -2.48 16.00
C ARG A 143 -12.71 -2.98 15.08
N LEU A 144 -11.68 -2.18 14.83
CA LEU A 144 -10.55 -2.53 13.97
C LEU A 144 -9.48 -3.30 14.74
N GLN A 145 -9.11 -4.51 14.32
CA GLN A 145 -8.08 -5.37 14.94
C GLN A 145 -6.74 -4.67 15.18
N VAL A 146 -6.46 -3.62 14.41
CA VAL A 146 -5.26 -2.77 14.46
C VAL A 146 -5.34 -1.64 15.49
N HIS A 147 -6.50 -1.40 16.11
CA HIS A 147 -6.63 -0.55 17.30
C HIS A 147 -6.59 -1.46 18.53
N VAL A 148 -5.48 -1.47 19.26
CA VAL A 148 -5.21 -2.42 20.35
C VAL A 148 -5.11 -1.76 21.73
N VAL A 149 -4.75 -0.48 21.80
CA VAL A 149 -4.66 0.29 23.06
C VAL A 149 -5.43 1.60 22.96
N CYS A 150 -5.94 2.09 24.09
CA CYS A 150 -6.41 3.46 24.20
C CYS A 150 -5.22 4.36 24.54
N THR A 151 -4.86 5.30 23.65
CA THR A 151 -3.70 6.17 23.87
C THR A 151 -3.95 7.25 24.92
N GLN A 152 -5.20 7.67 25.11
CA GLN A 152 -5.58 8.60 26.18
C GLN A 152 -5.35 8.03 27.59
N HIS A 153 -5.77 6.78 27.83
CA HIS A 153 -5.69 6.15 29.15
C HIS A 153 -4.51 5.18 29.28
N ARG A 154 -3.77 4.95 28.19
CA ARG A 154 -2.61 4.06 28.12
C ARG A 154 -2.91 2.65 28.64
N THR A 155 -4.05 2.10 28.21
CA THR A 155 -4.54 0.77 28.59
C THR A 155 -4.86 -0.07 27.35
N PRO A 156 -4.61 -1.39 27.36
CA PRO A 156 -5.12 -2.30 26.33
C PRO A 156 -6.64 -2.22 26.21
N LEU A 157 -7.15 -2.38 25.00
CA LEU A 157 -8.58 -2.51 24.76
C LEU A 157 -9.05 -3.92 25.12
N THR A 158 -9.91 -4.02 26.13
CA THR A 158 -10.40 -5.28 26.67
C THR A 158 -11.84 -5.57 26.22
N VAL A 159 -12.34 -6.78 26.50
CA VAL A 159 -13.76 -7.14 26.28
C VAL A 159 -14.59 -6.92 27.54
N HIS A 160 -13.95 -7.02 28.71
CA HIS A 160 -14.58 -6.86 30.03
C HIS A 160 -13.86 -5.76 30.80
N ALA A 161 -14.61 -4.88 31.46
CA ALA A 161 -14.04 -3.80 32.27
C ALA A 161 -13.09 -4.34 33.36
N ASP A 162 -13.43 -5.48 33.95
CA ASP A 162 -12.69 -6.11 35.05
C ASP A 162 -11.43 -6.87 34.61
N SER A 163 -11.12 -6.86 33.30
CA SER A 163 -9.99 -7.61 32.72
C SER A 163 -8.78 -6.74 32.34
N ALA A 164 -8.80 -5.46 32.72
CA ALA A 164 -7.63 -4.61 32.53
C ALA A 164 -6.56 -4.99 33.57
N GLU A 165 -5.53 -5.69 33.13
CA GLU A 165 -4.30 -5.81 33.91
C GLU A 165 -3.58 -4.46 33.95
N ASP A 166 -3.01 -4.10 35.10
CA ASP A 166 -2.25 -2.86 35.38
C ASP A 166 -0.90 -2.77 34.65
N SER A 167 -0.74 -3.45 33.52
CA SER A 167 0.49 -3.44 32.74
C SER A 167 0.64 -2.07 32.06
N ALA A 168 1.60 -1.28 32.53
CA ALA A 168 1.94 0.01 31.95
C ALA A 168 2.27 -0.13 30.45
N ILE A 169 1.52 0.57 29.61
CA ILE A 169 1.74 0.57 28.16
C ILE A 169 2.90 1.52 27.82
N ASP A 170 3.92 0.96 27.19
CA ASP A 170 5.10 1.67 26.70
C ASP A 170 4.75 2.77 25.68
N ASP A 171 5.50 3.88 25.70
CA ASP A 171 5.36 5.01 24.78
C ASP A 171 5.44 4.54 23.31
N ALA A 172 6.35 3.63 23.00
CA ALA A 172 6.53 3.14 21.64
C ALA A 172 5.29 2.38 21.09
N VAL A 173 4.49 1.77 21.97
CA VAL A 173 3.22 1.13 21.59
C VAL A 173 2.15 2.19 21.34
N CYS A 174 2.09 3.23 22.18
CA CYS A 174 1.21 4.37 21.98
C CYS A 174 1.53 5.12 20.66
N ASP A 175 2.80 5.39 20.37
CA ASP A 175 3.23 6.03 19.12
C ASP A 175 2.81 5.22 17.89
N SER A 176 2.99 3.88 17.96
CA SER A 176 2.55 2.97 16.90
C SER A 176 1.03 2.97 16.73
N GLN A 177 0.29 3.08 17.84
CA GLN A 177 -1.16 3.19 17.81
C GLN A 177 -1.62 4.51 17.20
N ASP A 178 -1.03 5.63 17.59
CA ASP A 178 -1.37 6.95 17.08
C ASP A 178 -1.08 7.05 15.58
N GLU A 179 0.02 6.45 15.10
CA GLU A 179 0.32 6.34 13.67
C GLU A 179 -0.78 5.60 12.90
N VAL A 180 -1.26 4.47 13.45
CA VAL A 180 -2.39 3.73 12.87
C VAL A 180 -3.66 4.59 12.83
N LEU A 181 -3.95 5.33 13.91
CA LEU A 181 -5.17 6.16 14.00
C LEU A 181 -5.12 7.34 13.03
N ARG A 182 -3.96 7.97 12.86
CA ARG A 182 -3.73 9.07 11.92
C ARG A 182 -3.99 8.66 10.46
N ARG A 183 -3.80 7.38 10.14
CA ARG A 183 -4.00 6.82 8.79
C ARG A 183 -5.42 6.32 8.51
N LEU A 184 -6.38 6.47 9.43
CA LEU A 184 -7.75 5.99 9.21
C LEU A 184 -8.50 6.71 8.07
N GLY A 185 -8.05 7.89 7.64
CA GLY A 185 -8.66 8.63 6.53
C GLY A 185 -8.54 7.92 5.17
N PRO A 186 -9.55 8.03 4.28
CA PRO A 186 -9.62 7.27 3.03
C PRO A 186 -8.69 7.82 1.95
N THR A 187 -7.49 7.26 1.84
CA THR A 187 -6.53 7.55 0.76
C THR A 187 -5.91 6.25 0.24
N GLU A 188 -5.41 6.26 -1.00
CA GLU A 188 -4.73 5.10 -1.58
C GLU A 188 -3.47 4.71 -0.77
N GLU A 189 -2.75 5.69 -0.25
CA GLU A 189 -1.59 5.48 0.62
C GLU A 189 -1.99 4.75 1.91
N ASN A 190 -3.05 5.23 2.58
CA ASN A 190 -3.54 4.62 3.81
C ASN A 190 -4.10 3.21 3.56
N ALA A 191 -4.79 3.00 2.44
CA ALA A 191 -5.23 1.66 2.03
C ALA A 191 -4.05 0.71 1.84
N ALA A 192 -2.97 1.16 1.19
CA ALA A 192 -1.76 0.36 1.04
C ALA A 192 -1.11 0.03 2.39
N PHE A 193 -0.98 1.02 3.28
CA PHE A 193 -0.50 0.84 4.65
C PHE A 193 -1.29 -0.25 5.39
N PHE A 194 -2.62 -0.18 5.40
CA PHE A 194 -3.44 -1.16 6.10
C PHE A 194 -3.40 -2.55 5.46
N ASN A 195 -3.30 -2.64 4.13
CA ASN A 195 -3.14 -3.92 3.44
C ASN A 195 -1.82 -4.60 3.81
N GLU A 196 -0.73 -3.84 3.90
CA GLU A 196 0.57 -4.37 4.33
C GLU A 196 0.56 -4.72 5.83
N LEU A 197 0.08 -3.81 6.69
CA LEU A 197 -0.02 -4.05 8.13
C LEU A 197 -0.83 -5.31 8.43
N HIS A 198 -1.94 -5.52 7.72
CA HIS A 198 -2.71 -6.75 7.82
C HIS A 198 -1.87 -7.98 7.47
N ASP A 199 -1.08 -7.93 6.40
CA ASP A 199 -0.21 -9.02 5.98
C ASP A 199 0.95 -9.26 6.97
N GLN A 200 1.53 -8.20 7.56
CA GLN A 200 2.55 -8.28 8.61
C GLN A 200 2.00 -8.95 9.87
N LEU A 201 0.87 -8.47 10.37
CA LEU A 201 0.16 -9.04 11.52
C LEU A 201 -0.25 -10.50 11.27
N ASN A 202 -0.70 -10.82 10.05
CA ASN A 202 -1.02 -12.19 9.66
C ASN A 202 0.21 -13.12 9.74
N SER A 203 1.38 -12.64 9.30
CA SER A 203 2.62 -13.40 9.33
C SER A 203 3.12 -13.60 10.76
N ALA A 204 3.15 -12.54 11.57
CA ALA A 204 3.60 -12.57 12.97
C ALA A 204 2.68 -13.39 13.89
N MET A 205 1.36 -13.26 13.68
CA MET A 205 0.37 -13.86 14.57
C MET A 205 -0.31 -15.12 14.01
N GLY A 206 -0.03 -15.51 12.75
CA GLY A 206 -0.61 -16.70 12.13
C GLY A 206 -2.13 -16.60 11.90
N LEU A 207 -2.66 -15.39 11.74
CA LEU A 207 -4.11 -15.11 11.68
C LEU A 207 -4.83 -15.86 10.54
N ARG A 208 -4.13 -16.21 9.45
CA ARG A 208 -4.69 -17.01 8.33
C ARG A 208 -5.03 -18.46 8.70
N ARG A 209 -4.53 -18.99 9.82
CA ARG A 209 -4.69 -20.41 10.19
C ARG A 209 -5.62 -20.64 11.40
N ARG A 210 -6.16 -19.61 12.05
CA ARG A 210 -6.93 -19.78 13.30
C ARG A 210 -8.12 -18.84 13.40
N ASN A 211 -9.21 -19.37 13.95
CA ASN A 211 -10.37 -18.63 14.42
C ASN A 211 -9.88 -17.41 15.25
N PRO A 212 -10.31 -16.16 14.99
CA PRO A 212 -9.88 -14.97 15.73
C PRO A 212 -10.06 -15.11 17.25
N GLU A 213 -10.99 -15.97 17.67
CA GLU A 213 -11.25 -16.37 19.06
C GLU A 213 -10.07 -17.11 19.73
N ARG A 214 -9.14 -17.72 18.98
CA ARG A 214 -7.92 -18.32 19.54
C ARG A 214 -6.80 -17.32 19.84
N GLN A 215 -7.00 -16.02 19.59
CA GLN A 215 -6.13 -14.96 20.12
C GLN A 215 -6.19 -14.88 21.66
N VAL A 216 -7.22 -15.47 22.28
CA VAL A 216 -7.49 -15.47 23.73
C VAL A 216 -6.38 -16.13 24.57
N HIS A 217 -5.40 -16.80 23.95
CA HIS A 217 -4.31 -17.47 24.68
C HIS A 217 -2.92 -16.83 24.53
N ARG A 218 -2.78 -15.69 23.84
CA ARG A 218 -1.49 -14.97 23.83
C ARG A 218 -1.45 -13.95 24.96
N PRO A 219 -0.34 -13.85 25.71
CA PRO A 219 -0.15 -12.79 26.69
C PRO A 219 -0.33 -11.42 26.03
N PRO A 220 -1.01 -10.45 26.69
CA PRO A 220 -1.21 -9.11 26.16
C PRO A 220 0.09 -8.43 25.69
N GLU A 221 1.16 -8.56 26.47
CA GLU A 221 2.49 -8.02 26.15
C GLU A 221 3.02 -8.50 24.80
N GLN A 222 2.86 -9.79 24.51
CA GLN A 222 3.30 -10.36 23.23
C GLN A 222 2.49 -9.79 22.06
N VAL A 223 1.18 -9.57 22.24
CA VAL A 223 0.33 -8.98 21.20
C VAL A 223 0.73 -7.53 20.91
N LEU A 224 1.02 -6.76 21.97
CA LEU A 224 1.44 -5.37 21.84
C LEU A 224 2.80 -5.24 21.16
N GLU A 225 3.75 -6.09 21.52
CA GLU A 225 5.07 -6.10 20.89
C GLU A 225 5.01 -6.51 19.41
N GLU A 226 4.24 -7.55 19.06
CA GLU A 226 4.07 -7.93 17.65
C GLU A 226 3.30 -6.87 16.85
N PHE A 227 2.36 -6.16 17.48
CA PHE A 227 1.68 -5.02 16.87
C PHE A 227 2.67 -3.89 16.56
N ARG A 228 3.42 -3.43 17.57
CA ARG A 228 4.44 -2.38 17.44
C ARG A 228 5.45 -2.72 16.35
N ARG A 229 5.98 -3.95 16.36
CA ARG A 229 6.93 -4.43 15.35
C ARG A 229 6.32 -4.49 13.96
N SER A 230 5.06 -4.90 13.83
CA SER A 230 4.37 -4.95 12.53
C SER A 230 4.17 -3.55 11.96
N VAL A 231 3.81 -2.56 12.79
CA VAL A 231 3.71 -1.15 12.37
C VAL A 231 5.08 -0.63 11.91
N ALA A 232 6.14 -0.85 12.69
CA ALA A 232 7.49 -0.44 12.31
C ALA A 232 7.94 -1.07 10.97
N LYS A 233 7.67 -2.36 10.75
CA LYS A 233 7.93 -3.03 9.47
C LYS A 233 7.13 -2.45 8.32
N THR A 234 5.85 -2.10 8.52
CA THR A 234 5.03 -1.48 7.47
C THR A 234 5.55 -0.10 7.06
N LEU A 235 6.16 0.64 7.99
CA LEU A 235 6.73 1.97 7.70
C LEU A 235 8.14 1.93 7.10
N ALA A 236 8.86 0.82 7.24
CA ALA A 236 10.26 0.67 6.80
C ALA A 236 10.40 0.39 5.29
N HIS A 237 9.87 1.29 4.46
CA HIS A 237 9.95 1.15 3.01
C HIS A 237 11.40 1.07 2.50
N GLY A 238 11.62 0.19 1.53
CA GLY A 238 12.92 -0.01 0.90
C GLY A 238 13.85 -0.98 1.65
N TYR A 239 13.42 -1.53 2.78
CA TYR A 239 14.23 -2.40 3.65
C TYR A 239 13.62 -3.81 3.75
N PRO A 240 13.60 -4.59 2.66
CA PRO A 240 12.92 -5.88 2.61
C PRO A 240 13.39 -6.92 3.63
N ASP A 241 14.65 -6.90 4.10
CA ASP A 241 15.15 -7.83 5.11
C ASP A 241 14.54 -7.49 6.49
N TYR A 242 14.60 -6.22 6.90
CA TYR A 242 13.95 -5.72 8.11
C TYR A 242 12.43 -5.93 8.07
N GLN A 243 11.81 -5.65 6.92
CA GLN A 243 10.38 -5.91 6.70
C GLN A 243 10.03 -7.41 6.73
N GLY A 244 11.02 -8.32 6.71
CA GLY A 244 10.84 -9.76 6.75
C GLY A 244 10.34 -10.37 5.43
N PHE A 245 10.53 -9.67 4.31
CA PHE A 245 10.09 -10.13 2.99
C PHE A 245 10.91 -11.30 2.45
N GLY A 246 12.12 -11.54 2.99
CA GLY A 246 12.91 -12.74 2.68
C GLY A 246 12.18 -14.05 2.98
N ASP A 247 11.30 -14.06 3.99
CA ASP A 247 10.53 -15.23 4.39
C ASP A 247 9.18 -15.35 3.65
N TRP A 248 8.84 -14.36 2.82
CA TRP A 248 7.56 -14.32 2.12
C TRP A 248 7.67 -14.90 0.71
N PRO A 249 6.59 -15.52 0.18
CA PRO A 249 6.54 -15.83 -1.24
C PRO A 249 6.75 -14.55 -2.06
N VAL A 250 7.64 -14.58 -3.05
CA VAL A 250 8.00 -13.40 -3.85
C VAL A 250 6.80 -12.64 -4.41
N PRO A 251 5.75 -13.28 -4.97
CA PRO A 251 4.55 -12.55 -5.43
C PRO A 251 3.84 -11.75 -4.33
N ARG A 252 4.00 -12.15 -3.06
CA ARG A 252 3.47 -11.40 -1.91
C ARG A 252 4.39 -10.23 -1.56
N ALA A 253 5.69 -10.48 -1.42
CA ALA A 253 6.69 -9.46 -1.06
C ALA A 253 6.68 -8.26 -2.02
N ILE A 254 6.71 -8.52 -3.33
CA ILE A 254 6.84 -7.47 -4.34
C ILE A 254 5.62 -6.54 -4.45
N ARG A 255 4.47 -6.94 -3.89
CA ARG A 255 3.27 -6.08 -3.82
C ARG A 255 3.41 -4.97 -2.79
N HIS A 256 4.26 -5.19 -1.78
CA HIS A 256 4.43 -4.31 -0.63
C HIS A 256 5.78 -3.58 -0.66
N LEU A 257 6.80 -4.15 -1.32
CA LEU A 257 8.10 -3.49 -1.47
C LEU A 257 7.98 -2.17 -2.25
N ARG A 258 8.13 -1.07 -1.53
CA ARG A 258 8.17 0.33 -1.99
C ARG A 258 9.60 0.90 -1.87
N PRO A 259 9.95 1.95 -2.62
CA PRO A 259 11.26 2.58 -2.49
C PRO A 259 11.37 3.35 -1.16
N ALA A 260 12.58 3.47 -0.62
CA ALA A 260 12.85 4.33 0.55
C ALA A 260 12.75 5.82 0.18
N HIS A 261 13.15 6.18 -1.04
CA HIS A 261 13.14 7.55 -1.55
C HIS A 261 12.17 7.68 -2.71
N MET A 262 11.29 8.68 -2.63
CA MET A 262 10.36 9.04 -3.69
C MET A 262 10.63 10.45 -4.18
N LEU A 263 10.61 10.66 -5.48
CA LEU A 263 10.63 12.00 -6.07
C LEU A 263 9.25 12.64 -5.91
N ALA A 264 9.20 13.94 -5.64
CA ALA A 264 7.97 14.73 -5.60
C ALA A 264 7.45 15.05 -7.02
N CYS A 265 7.37 14.04 -7.88
CA CYS A 265 6.89 14.17 -9.27
C CYS A 265 5.54 13.46 -9.41
N PRO A 266 4.42 14.19 -9.44
CA PRO A 266 3.12 13.58 -9.68
C PRO A 266 3.01 13.14 -11.15
N ASN A 267 2.72 11.85 -11.37
CA ASN A 267 2.53 11.24 -12.69
C ASN A 267 3.72 11.41 -13.67
N PRO A 268 4.90 10.86 -13.36
CA PRO A 268 6.06 10.98 -14.23
C PRO A 268 5.81 10.34 -15.62
N PRO A 269 6.33 10.92 -16.71
CA PRO A 269 6.23 10.36 -18.06
C PRO A 269 6.85 8.96 -18.11
N LEU A 270 6.01 7.95 -18.27
CA LEU A 270 6.45 6.55 -18.23
C LEU A 270 7.33 6.15 -19.43
N HIS A 271 7.29 6.92 -20.51
CA HIS A 271 8.12 6.72 -21.70
C HIS A 271 9.59 7.09 -21.46
N SER A 272 9.87 7.94 -20.46
CA SER A 272 11.23 8.34 -20.07
C SER A 272 12.00 7.26 -19.32
N PHE A 273 11.36 6.14 -18.99
CA PHE A 273 12.00 5.01 -18.32
C PHE A 273 12.33 3.89 -19.31
N PRO A 274 13.62 3.54 -19.48
CA PRO A 274 14.05 2.44 -20.34
C PRO A 274 13.93 1.07 -19.66
N HIS A 275 14.06 -0.02 -20.42
CA HIS A 275 14.12 -1.36 -19.85
C HIS A 275 15.45 -1.68 -19.14
N LEU A 276 16.53 -1.01 -19.56
CA LEU A 276 17.88 -1.09 -19.00
C LEU A 276 18.30 0.32 -18.62
N LEU A 277 18.82 0.55 -17.41
CA LEU A 277 19.26 1.90 -17.04
C LEU A 277 20.43 2.32 -17.95
N PRO A 278 20.48 3.55 -18.51
CA PRO A 278 21.59 3.99 -19.34
C PRO A 278 22.93 3.86 -18.60
N THR A 279 23.99 3.48 -19.32
CA THR A 279 25.29 3.16 -18.71
C THR A 279 25.89 4.36 -17.98
N TYR A 280 25.71 5.58 -18.48
CA TYR A 280 26.19 6.80 -17.80
C TYR A 280 25.48 7.07 -16.46
N LEU A 281 24.25 6.57 -16.27
CA LEU A 281 23.52 6.64 -14.99
C LEU A 281 23.81 5.44 -14.10
N PHE A 282 24.17 4.30 -14.69
CA PHE A 282 24.43 3.06 -13.95
C PHE A 282 25.85 2.99 -13.37
N VAL A 283 26.86 3.38 -14.14
CA VAL A 283 28.29 3.25 -13.75
C VAL A 283 28.69 4.10 -12.54
N PRO A 284 28.20 5.33 -12.33
CA PRO A 284 28.64 6.17 -11.20
C PRO A 284 28.23 5.70 -9.78
N GLY A 285 27.76 4.46 -9.62
CA GLY A 285 27.53 3.87 -8.29
C GLY A 285 26.73 2.56 -8.31
N LEU A 286 25.72 2.43 -9.17
CA LEU A 286 24.88 1.24 -9.23
C LEU A 286 25.62 0.00 -9.74
N SER A 287 26.67 0.19 -10.56
CA SER A 287 27.55 -0.92 -10.98
C SER A 287 28.24 -1.61 -9.81
N ASP A 288 28.72 -0.83 -8.84
CA ASP A 288 29.47 -1.37 -7.69
C ASP A 288 28.54 -2.04 -6.68
N LEU A 289 27.31 -1.54 -6.58
CA LEU A 289 26.25 -2.15 -5.76
C LEU A 289 25.72 -3.45 -6.38
N LEU A 290 25.60 -3.51 -7.70
CA LEU A 290 24.98 -4.63 -8.42
C LEU A 290 25.99 -5.51 -9.17
N HIS A 291 27.27 -5.45 -8.80
CA HIS A 291 28.37 -6.17 -9.47
C HIS A 291 28.20 -7.71 -9.51
N ARG A 292 27.42 -8.27 -8.57
CA ARG A 292 27.11 -9.72 -8.51
C ARG A 292 26.14 -10.17 -9.60
N ALA A 293 25.34 -9.25 -10.14
CA ALA A 293 24.42 -9.53 -11.23
C ALA A 293 25.11 -9.37 -12.59
N GLN A 294 24.63 -10.10 -13.60
CA GLN A 294 25.04 -9.82 -14.98
C GLN A 294 24.67 -8.39 -15.36
N ILE A 295 25.53 -7.67 -16.08
CA ILE A 295 25.37 -6.23 -16.36
C ILE A 295 23.97 -5.84 -16.88
N ARG A 296 23.40 -6.62 -17.80
CA ARG A 296 22.04 -6.38 -18.32
C ARG A 296 20.97 -6.55 -17.23
N GLN A 297 21.11 -7.54 -16.36
CA GLN A 297 20.18 -7.75 -15.24
C GLN A 297 20.34 -6.65 -14.19
N ALA A 298 21.58 -6.27 -13.87
CA ALA A 298 21.89 -5.17 -12.96
C ALA A 298 21.27 -3.85 -13.43
N ARG A 299 21.47 -3.50 -14.70
CA ARG A 299 20.86 -2.31 -15.33
C ARG A 299 19.33 -2.37 -15.33
N ALA A 300 18.73 -3.55 -15.47
CA ALA A 300 17.28 -3.72 -15.39
C ALA A 300 16.73 -3.54 -13.96
N ILE A 301 17.43 -4.09 -12.96
CA ILE A 301 17.11 -3.88 -11.55
C ILE A 301 17.16 -2.38 -11.24
N ALA A 302 18.24 -1.72 -11.65
CA ALA A 302 18.42 -0.28 -11.50
C ALA A 302 17.32 0.54 -12.20
N ALA A 303 16.94 0.19 -13.44
CA ALA A 303 15.85 0.87 -14.15
C ALA A 303 14.50 0.73 -13.43
N VAL A 304 14.19 -0.47 -12.92
CA VAL A 304 13.00 -0.70 -12.10
C VAL A 304 13.07 0.09 -10.81
N GLY A 305 14.22 0.14 -10.14
CA GLY A 305 14.44 0.93 -8.93
C GLY A 305 14.24 2.43 -9.16
N ALA A 306 14.79 2.97 -10.25
CA ALA A 306 14.57 4.35 -10.66
C ALA A 306 13.08 4.64 -10.91
N ARG A 307 12.37 3.75 -11.62
CA ARG A 307 10.92 3.89 -11.81
C ARG A 307 10.14 3.83 -10.50
N MET A 308 10.54 2.97 -9.55
CA MET A 308 9.95 2.95 -8.21
C MET A 308 10.13 4.31 -7.53
N CYS A 309 11.35 4.84 -7.49
CA CYS A 309 11.64 6.15 -6.90
C CYS A 309 10.86 7.30 -7.57
N ALA A 310 10.70 7.27 -8.89
CA ALA A 310 9.94 8.30 -9.60
C ALA A 310 8.43 8.27 -9.30
N THR A 311 7.86 7.07 -9.12
CA THR A 311 6.40 6.88 -9.06
C THR A 311 5.85 6.58 -7.66
N GLY A 312 6.72 6.19 -6.72
CA GLY A 312 6.31 5.65 -5.42
C GLY A 312 5.61 4.28 -5.49
N ASN A 313 5.50 3.70 -6.68
CA ASN A 313 4.79 2.44 -6.88
C ASN A 313 5.58 1.24 -6.33
N PRO A 314 4.88 0.20 -5.85
CA PRO A 314 5.53 -1.02 -5.42
C PRO A 314 6.20 -1.76 -6.60
N LEU A 315 7.18 -2.61 -6.29
CA LEU A 315 7.95 -3.39 -7.26
C LEU A 315 7.04 -4.18 -8.24
N GLN A 316 5.90 -4.68 -7.76
CA GLN A 316 4.89 -5.38 -8.57
C GLN A 316 4.44 -4.58 -9.79
N VAL A 317 4.27 -3.27 -9.63
CA VAL A 317 3.78 -2.34 -10.67
C VAL A 317 4.97 -1.78 -11.45
N ALA A 318 6.04 -1.36 -10.77
CA ALA A 318 7.20 -0.78 -11.44
C ALA A 318 7.85 -1.75 -12.45
N ARG A 319 7.89 -3.06 -12.14
CA ARG A 319 8.41 -4.10 -13.05
C ARG A 319 7.61 -4.26 -14.35
N GLU A 320 6.40 -3.72 -14.45
CA GLU A 320 5.64 -3.70 -15.70
C GLU A 320 6.37 -2.94 -16.80
N LEU A 321 7.38 -2.15 -16.41
CA LEU A 321 8.36 -1.53 -17.26
C LEU A 321 9.02 -2.57 -18.15
N LEU A 322 9.21 -3.81 -17.70
CA LEU A 322 9.95 -4.84 -18.41
C LEU A 322 9.03 -5.72 -19.27
N PRO A 323 9.56 -6.37 -20.33
CA PRO A 323 8.84 -7.37 -21.09
C PRO A 323 8.32 -8.51 -20.20
N THR A 324 7.11 -9.02 -20.47
CA THR A 324 6.39 -10.00 -19.64
C THR A 324 7.25 -11.19 -19.22
N ARG A 325 8.03 -11.76 -20.15
CA ARG A 325 8.93 -12.91 -19.91
C ARG A 325 10.03 -12.65 -18.88
N ARG A 326 10.37 -11.38 -18.60
CA ARG A 326 11.44 -10.99 -17.67
C ARG A 326 10.94 -10.55 -16.30
N ARG A 327 9.69 -10.08 -16.20
CA ARG A 327 9.12 -9.47 -14.98
C ARG A 327 9.32 -10.31 -13.72
N ARG A 328 9.10 -11.63 -13.80
CA ARG A 328 9.25 -12.53 -12.65
C ARG A 328 10.71 -12.69 -12.22
N ALA A 329 11.60 -12.96 -13.17
CA ALA A 329 13.02 -13.19 -12.89
C ALA A 329 13.69 -11.91 -12.35
N THR A 330 13.40 -10.75 -12.95
CA THR A 330 13.96 -9.48 -12.46
C THR A 330 13.41 -9.11 -11.09
N ALA A 331 12.12 -9.34 -10.80
CA ALA A 331 11.57 -9.06 -9.48
C ALA A 331 12.19 -9.96 -8.39
N GLN A 332 12.48 -11.23 -8.69
CA GLN A 332 13.21 -12.12 -7.80
C GLN A 332 14.63 -11.59 -7.52
N LEU A 333 15.39 -11.27 -8.58
CA LEU A 333 16.75 -10.77 -8.45
C LEU A 333 16.80 -9.43 -7.72
N PHE A 334 15.86 -8.52 -8.02
CA PHE A 334 15.73 -7.24 -7.32
C PHE A 334 15.60 -7.46 -5.81
N LEU A 335 14.68 -8.32 -5.38
CA LEU A 335 14.45 -8.62 -3.97
C LEU A 335 15.70 -9.25 -3.34
N THR A 336 16.31 -10.23 -4.00
CA THR A 336 17.52 -10.91 -3.51
C THR A 336 18.68 -9.93 -3.32
N HIS A 337 18.99 -9.12 -4.34
CA HIS A 337 20.08 -8.16 -4.26
C HIS A 337 19.81 -7.05 -3.24
N LEU A 338 18.58 -6.55 -3.15
CA LEU A 338 18.27 -5.53 -2.16
C LEU A 338 18.39 -6.05 -0.73
N ILE A 339 17.97 -7.28 -0.46
CA ILE A 339 18.17 -7.93 0.85
C ILE A 339 19.67 -8.09 1.17
N GLU A 340 20.48 -8.50 0.20
CA GLU A 340 21.94 -8.59 0.38
C GLU A 340 22.54 -7.21 0.68
N LEU A 341 22.17 -6.19 -0.08
CA LEU A 341 22.62 -4.81 0.14
C LEU A 341 22.19 -4.27 1.49
N GLU A 342 21.00 -4.60 1.96
CA GLU A 342 20.53 -4.21 3.29
C GLU A 342 21.38 -4.84 4.40
N ARG A 343 21.69 -6.14 4.30
CA ARG A 343 22.57 -6.84 5.24
C ARG A 343 24.00 -6.28 5.24
N GLU A 344 24.44 -5.75 4.11
CA GLU A 344 25.73 -5.07 3.95
C GLU A 344 25.70 -3.60 4.40
N GLY A 345 24.54 -3.06 4.80
CA GLY A 345 24.38 -1.65 5.17
C GLY A 345 24.39 -0.67 3.98
N ARG A 346 24.15 -1.17 2.77
CA ARG A 346 24.24 -0.44 1.50
C ARG A 346 22.90 -0.22 0.78
N ALA A 347 21.78 -0.69 1.34
CA ALA A 347 20.45 -0.49 0.73
C ALA A 347 20.09 1.00 0.56
N GLU A 348 20.45 1.85 1.52
CA GLU A 348 20.24 3.30 1.45
C GLU A 348 21.05 3.95 0.31
N GLU A 349 22.28 3.50 0.08
CA GLU A 349 23.11 3.92 -1.07
C GLU A 349 22.43 3.55 -2.39
N PHE A 350 21.92 2.33 -2.50
CA PHE A 350 21.17 1.87 -3.67
C PHE A 350 19.95 2.74 -3.98
N TRP A 351 19.13 3.07 -2.96
CA TRP A 351 17.95 3.90 -3.18
C TRP A 351 18.31 5.33 -3.55
N ARG A 352 19.37 5.92 -2.97
CA ARG A 352 19.85 7.25 -3.37
C ARG A 352 20.29 7.29 -4.83
N HIS A 353 21.05 6.30 -5.29
CA HIS A 353 21.44 6.24 -6.71
C HIS A 353 20.26 5.98 -7.64
N CYS A 354 19.27 5.16 -7.23
CA CYS A 354 18.04 4.99 -8.01
C CYS A 354 17.23 6.29 -8.12
N ALA A 355 17.12 7.06 -7.04
CA ALA A 355 16.43 8.34 -7.04
C ALA A 355 17.16 9.39 -7.89
N ALA A 356 18.50 9.45 -7.83
CA ALA A 356 19.30 10.32 -8.69
C ALA A 356 19.13 9.93 -10.17
N ALA A 357 19.23 8.65 -10.51
CA ALA A 357 19.00 8.16 -11.87
C ALA A 357 17.57 8.45 -12.37
N ALA A 358 16.57 8.37 -11.48
CA ALA A 358 15.20 8.73 -11.81
C ALA A 358 15.06 10.22 -12.12
N ALA A 359 15.72 11.10 -11.36
CA ALA A 359 15.69 12.53 -11.59
C ALA A 359 16.36 12.90 -12.92
N GLU A 360 17.51 12.29 -13.23
CA GLU A 360 18.21 12.50 -14.51
C GLU A 360 17.39 11.99 -15.70
N LEU A 361 16.77 10.81 -15.62
CA LEU A 361 15.89 10.30 -16.69
C LEU A 361 14.70 11.23 -16.97
N LEU A 362 14.16 11.85 -15.93
CA LEU A 362 13.08 12.83 -16.06
C LEU A 362 13.59 14.19 -16.59
N HIS A 363 14.83 14.55 -16.29
CA HIS A 363 15.47 15.76 -16.79
C HIS A 363 15.82 15.64 -18.28
N ASP A 364 16.38 14.51 -18.68
CA ASP A 364 16.76 14.22 -20.06
C ASP A 364 15.55 14.11 -21.01
N ASP A 365 14.37 13.77 -20.47
CA ASP A 365 13.07 13.66 -21.17
C ASP A 365 13.12 12.86 -22.48
N VAL A 366 13.93 11.81 -22.49
CA VAL A 366 14.11 10.93 -23.65
C VAL A 366 12.95 9.95 -23.77
N ASP A 367 12.25 9.94 -24.91
CA ASP A 367 11.26 8.88 -25.19
C ASP A 367 11.94 7.55 -25.56
N TYR A 368 12.13 6.68 -24.57
CA TYR A 368 12.71 5.35 -24.76
C TYR A 368 11.76 4.36 -25.45
N ARG A 369 10.44 4.63 -25.50
CA ARG A 369 9.49 3.81 -26.27
C ARG A 369 9.66 4.11 -27.76
N HIS A 370 9.87 5.38 -28.10
CA HIS A 370 10.20 5.77 -29.46
C HIS A 370 11.56 5.21 -29.88
N ARG A 371 12.61 5.34 -29.04
CA ARG A 371 13.92 4.74 -29.34
C ARG A 371 13.86 3.22 -29.53
N GLU A 372 13.04 2.52 -28.74
CA GLU A 372 12.82 1.08 -28.91
C GLU A 372 12.19 0.73 -30.28
N GLN A 373 11.28 1.54 -30.79
CA GLN A 373 10.70 1.35 -32.13
C GLN A 373 11.75 1.60 -33.22
N VAL A 374 12.49 2.71 -33.11
CA VAL A 374 13.47 3.15 -34.11
C VAL A 374 14.71 2.26 -34.12
N CYS A 375 15.11 1.64 -33.01
CA CYS A 375 16.32 0.81 -32.98
C CYS A 375 16.22 -0.47 -33.85
N HIS A 376 15.02 -0.80 -34.33
CA HIS A 376 14.77 -1.88 -35.28
C HIS A 376 14.69 -1.42 -36.74
N ASP A 377 14.73 -0.11 -36.99
CA ASP A 377 14.74 0.47 -38.33
C ASP A 377 16.13 0.30 -38.98
N GLU A 378 16.14 -0.11 -40.24
CA GLU A 378 17.37 -0.21 -41.03
C GLU A 378 17.95 1.19 -41.32
N ASP A 379 17.12 2.23 -41.43
CA ASP A 379 17.61 3.60 -41.67
C ASP A 379 18.36 4.16 -40.46
N ALA A 380 17.87 3.87 -39.24
CA ALA A 380 18.58 4.21 -38.01
C ALA A 380 19.92 3.47 -37.90
N TYR A 381 19.95 2.20 -38.31
CA TYR A 381 21.18 1.42 -38.37
C TYR A 381 22.20 1.97 -39.38
N LEU A 382 21.73 2.35 -40.56
CA LEU A 382 22.57 2.98 -41.59
C LEU A 382 23.10 4.33 -41.13
N ALA A 383 22.27 5.16 -40.48
CA ALA A 383 22.68 6.45 -39.93
C ALA A 383 23.79 6.30 -38.89
N ALA A 384 23.67 5.33 -37.97
CA ALA A 384 24.69 5.05 -36.97
C ALA A 384 26.00 4.53 -37.61
N THR A 385 25.91 3.60 -38.56
CA THR A 385 27.09 3.03 -39.23
C THR A 385 27.81 4.05 -40.11
N ALA A 386 27.08 4.96 -40.77
CA ALA A 386 27.65 6.03 -41.58
C ALA A 386 28.37 7.08 -40.73
N ALA A 387 27.92 7.31 -39.49
CA ALA A 387 28.54 8.24 -38.56
C ALA A 387 29.92 7.76 -38.07
N GLU A 388 30.09 6.44 -37.90
CA GLU A 388 31.31 5.82 -37.39
C GLU A 388 31.77 4.66 -38.31
N PRO A 389 32.36 4.94 -39.49
CA PRO A 389 32.70 3.91 -40.47
C PRO A 389 33.76 2.90 -39.99
N SER A 390 34.56 3.27 -38.98
CA SER A 390 35.54 2.38 -38.35
C SER A 390 34.93 1.39 -37.37
N ALA A 391 33.67 1.59 -36.95
CA ALA A 391 33.00 0.74 -35.99
C ALA A 391 32.61 -0.61 -36.60
N TYR A 392 32.78 -1.71 -35.86
CA TYR A 392 32.36 -3.01 -36.36
C TYR A 392 30.83 -3.10 -36.47
N VAL A 393 30.39 -3.31 -37.70
CA VAL A 393 29.00 -3.34 -38.17
C VAL A 393 28.06 -4.22 -37.34
N ARG A 394 28.53 -5.36 -36.78
CA ARG A 394 27.70 -6.21 -35.90
C ARG A 394 27.59 -5.67 -34.47
N THR A 395 28.59 -4.95 -33.99
CA THR A 395 28.59 -4.34 -32.66
C THR A 395 27.66 -3.14 -32.62
N VAL A 396 27.54 -2.38 -33.72
CA VAL A 396 26.57 -1.27 -33.88
C VAL A 396 25.14 -1.72 -33.56
N ARG A 397 24.68 -2.88 -34.07
CA ARG A 397 23.34 -3.40 -33.73
C ARG A 397 23.18 -3.75 -32.25
N THR A 398 24.25 -4.22 -31.60
CA THR A 398 24.21 -4.50 -30.16
C THR A 398 24.10 -3.20 -29.39
N TRP A 399 24.88 -2.20 -29.82
CA TRP A 399 24.98 -0.90 -29.20
C TRP A 399 23.66 -0.12 -29.31
N LEU A 400 23.02 -0.12 -30.48
CA LEU A 400 21.72 0.51 -30.69
C LEU A 400 20.68 0.03 -29.68
N VAL A 401 20.68 -1.27 -29.40
CA VAL A 401 19.70 -1.87 -28.48
C VAL A 401 20.11 -1.70 -27.02
N ASP A 402 21.35 -2.05 -26.66
CA ASP A 402 21.77 -2.09 -25.26
C ASP A 402 22.14 -0.71 -24.69
N GLN A 403 22.66 0.21 -25.52
CA GLN A 403 23.26 1.48 -25.07
C GLN A 403 22.44 2.71 -25.49
N TRP A 404 21.87 2.72 -26.69
CA TRP A 404 21.08 3.87 -27.17
C TRP A 404 19.59 3.77 -26.81
N ALA A 405 18.92 2.70 -27.26
CA ALA A 405 17.51 2.44 -26.94
C ALA A 405 17.31 1.81 -25.55
N CYS A 406 18.37 1.28 -24.95
CA CYS A 406 18.34 0.71 -23.61
C CYS A 406 17.23 -0.35 -23.42
N THR A 407 17.09 -1.24 -24.42
CA THR A 407 16.06 -2.28 -24.50
C THR A 407 16.67 -3.69 -24.64
N TYR A 408 15.83 -4.72 -24.76
CA TYR A 408 16.23 -6.11 -24.95
C TYR A 408 16.00 -6.56 -26.39
N THR A 409 16.98 -7.25 -26.99
CA THR A 409 16.80 -7.89 -28.29
C THR A 409 15.88 -9.13 -28.26
N SER A 410 15.17 -9.35 -29.38
CA SER A 410 14.83 -10.68 -29.87
C SER A 410 16.09 -11.31 -30.50
N SER A 411 16.82 -12.09 -29.69
CA SER A 411 17.67 -13.21 -30.15
C SER A 411 18.34 -13.05 -31.54
N ASN A 412 19.52 -12.41 -31.60
CA ASN A 412 20.63 -12.78 -32.52
C ASN A 412 21.87 -11.89 -32.44
N VAL A 413 21.86 -10.83 -31.62
CA VAL A 413 23.03 -9.96 -31.53
C VAL A 413 24.00 -10.48 -30.45
N ARG A 414 25.09 -11.12 -30.89
CA ARG A 414 26.18 -11.59 -30.03
C ARG A 414 27.28 -10.53 -29.96
N PRO A 415 27.87 -10.25 -28.77
CA PRO A 415 29.06 -9.43 -28.66
C PRO A 415 30.17 -9.99 -29.57
N SER A 416 30.75 -9.14 -30.40
CA SER A 416 31.94 -9.47 -31.19
C SER A 416 33.17 -9.44 -30.29
N VAL A 417 34.06 -10.43 -30.41
CA VAL A 417 35.35 -10.47 -29.69
C VAL A 417 36.31 -9.36 -30.17
N ARG A 418 36.03 -8.69 -31.29
CA ARG A 418 36.94 -7.70 -31.92
C ARG A 418 36.99 -6.32 -31.25
N ASP A 419 35.93 -5.86 -30.59
CA ASP A 419 35.84 -4.47 -30.09
C ASP A 419 35.81 -4.36 -28.55
N GLY A 420 36.16 -5.44 -27.84
CA GLY A 420 36.07 -5.47 -26.38
C GLY A 420 34.63 -5.50 -25.86
N THR A 421 34.38 -4.86 -24.71
CA THR A 421 33.04 -4.80 -24.10
C THR A 421 32.17 -3.74 -24.79
N ILE A 422 30.84 -3.90 -24.75
CA ILE A 422 29.92 -2.96 -25.40
C ILE A 422 30.02 -1.54 -24.82
N GLU A 423 30.46 -1.42 -23.57
CA GLU A 423 30.75 -0.17 -22.88
C GLU A 423 32.02 0.52 -23.40
N HIS A 424 33.04 -0.24 -23.82
CA HIS A 424 34.23 0.33 -24.45
C HIS A 424 33.90 0.84 -25.84
N PHE A 425 33.13 0.06 -26.61
CA PHE A 425 32.60 0.49 -27.90
C PHE A 425 31.73 1.75 -27.80
N ASP A 426 30.89 1.88 -26.76
CA ASP A 426 30.12 3.09 -26.51
C ASP A 426 31.01 4.31 -26.22
N ARG A 427 32.13 4.13 -25.53
CA ARG A 427 33.06 5.23 -25.25
C ARG A 427 33.72 5.75 -26.52
N ASP A 428 34.12 4.84 -27.40
CA ASP A 428 34.94 5.18 -28.58
C ASP A 428 34.09 5.68 -29.75
N HIS A 429 32.91 5.09 -29.96
CA HIS A 429 32.04 5.38 -31.13
C HIS A 429 30.66 5.94 -30.75
N GLY A 430 30.24 5.80 -29.49
CA GLY A 430 28.89 6.18 -29.05
C GLY A 430 28.53 7.66 -29.25
N PRO A 431 29.41 8.64 -28.96
CA PRO A 431 29.10 10.06 -29.14
C PRO A 431 28.71 10.42 -30.59
N GLY A 432 29.49 9.95 -31.57
CA GLY A 432 29.22 10.21 -32.99
C GLY A 432 27.92 9.57 -33.47
N MET A 433 27.68 8.32 -33.08
CA MET A 433 26.44 7.62 -33.42
C MET A 433 25.19 8.23 -32.74
N ARG A 434 25.26 8.62 -31.45
CA ARG A 434 24.15 9.30 -30.76
C ARG A 434 23.75 10.59 -31.48
N ALA A 435 24.73 11.43 -31.82
CA ALA A 435 24.47 12.68 -32.53
C ALA A 435 23.85 12.46 -33.92
N ALA A 436 24.22 11.39 -34.62
CA ALA A 436 23.61 11.04 -35.91
C ALA A 436 22.17 10.54 -35.75
N LEU A 437 21.90 9.72 -34.73
CA LEU A 437 20.57 9.22 -34.44
C LEU A 437 19.63 10.32 -33.98
N ASP A 438 20.08 11.26 -33.14
CA ASP A 438 19.25 12.38 -32.70
C ASP A 438 18.86 13.27 -33.90
N ARG A 439 19.75 13.47 -34.88
CA ARG A 439 19.41 14.14 -36.15
C ARG A 439 18.41 13.34 -36.99
N HIS A 440 18.56 12.02 -37.04
CA HIS A 440 17.64 11.14 -37.75
C HIS A 440 16.24 11.18 -37.12
N LEU A 441 16.13 11.17 -35.80
CA LEU A 441 14.86 11.31 -35.07
C LEU A 441 14.16 12.64 -35.38
N LEU A 442 14.91 13.74 -35.46
CA LEU A 442 14.36 15.05 -35.85
C LEU A 442 13.81 15.06 -37.29
N TRP A 443 14.42 14.29 -38.19
CA TRP A 443 13.99 14.17 -39.58
C TRP A 443 12.77 13.26 -39.77
N VAL A 444 12.64 12.22 -38.96
CA VAL A 444 11.50 11.29 -39.00
C VAL A 444 10.25 11.91 -38.35
N ALA A 445 10.42 12.87 -37.44
CA ALA A 445 9.33 13.57 -36.77
C ALA A 445 8.78 14.80 -37.52
N ALA A 446 9.51 15.28 -38.53
CA ALA A 446 9.12 16.40 -39.41
C ALA A 446 8.38 15.89 -40.66
#